data_AF-A0A7J7H3C2-F1
#
_entry.id   AF-A0A7J7H3C2-F1
#
_cell.length_a   1.000
_cell.length_b   1.000
_cell.length_c   1.000
_cell.angle_alpha   90.00
_cell.angle_beta   90.00
_cell.angle_gamma   90.00
#
_symmetry.space_group_name_H-M   'P 1'
#
loop_
_entity.id
_entity.type
_entity.pdbx_description
1 polymer ?
#
loop_
_entity_poly.entity_id
_entity_poly.type
_entity_poly.pdbx_seq_one_letter_code
_entity_poly.pdbx_strand_id
1 'polypeptide(L)'
;MLPNRNYSGCRSDDFYTYDAFITAAKSFPTFATTGDTDTCKRELAAFFGQTSHETTGGWDDAPGGRFLWGYYFVKEVNPAGDYCDQGSQTQWPCAPGKRYYGRGPIQLS
;
A
#
# COMPACT_ATOMS: atom_id res chain seq x y z
N MET A 1 -4.49 13.82 2.29
CA MET A 1 -4.21 12.50 2.92
C MET A 1 -2.72 12.16 2.84
N LEU A 2 -2.09 12.22 1.66
CA LEU A 2 -0.72 11.73 1.45
C LEU A 2 0.26 12.86 1.01
N PRO A 3 0.53 13.86 1.87
CA PRO A 3 1.29 15.05 1.46
C PRO A 3 2.79 14.77 1.27
N ASN A 4 3.37 13.84 2.05
CA ASN A 4 4.81 13.60 2.03
C ASN A 4 5.22 12.40 1.16
N ARG A 5 4.29 11.75 0.44
CA ARG A 5 4.59 10.55 -0.36
C ARG A 5 5.58 10.78 -1.51
N ASN A 6 5.81 12.04 -1.90
CA ASN A 6 6.76 12.46 -2.94
C ASN A 6 7.88 13.35 -2.36
N TYR A 7 8.10 13.29 -1.04
CA TYR A 7 9.23 13.99 -0.42
C TYR A 7 10.55 13.44 -0.98
N SER A 8 11.58 14.29 -1.12
CA SER A 8 12.83 13.96 -1.85
C SER A 8 13.65 12.78 -1.31
N GLY A 9 13.28 12.22 -0.15
CA GLY A 9 13.86 11.00 0.42
C GLY A 9 12.95 9.75 0.38
N CYS A 10 11.72 9.89 -0.12
CA CYS A 10 10.77 8.77 -0.22
C CYS A 10 11.32 7.65 -1.08
N ARG A 11 11.00 6.41 -0.73
CA ARG A 11 11.35 5.22 -1.53
C ARG A 11 10.25 4.84 -2.52
N SER A 12 9.27 5.72 -2.69
CA SER A 12 8.16 5.58 -3.61
C SER A 12 8.38 6.34 -4.92
N ASP A 13 9.28 7.32 -5.01
CA ASP A 13 9.70 7.96 -6.28
C ASP A 13 8.54 8.27 -7.25
N ASP A 14 7.51 9.00 -6.78
CA ASP A 14 6.29 9.36 -7.54
C ASP A 14 5.41 8.17 -8.02
N PHE A 15 5.69 6.94 -7.59
CA PHE A 15 4.97 5.72 -8.00
C PHE A 15 3.45 5.77 -7.74
N TYR A 16 3.05 6.38 -6.62
CA TYR A 16 1.65 6.44 -6.21
C TYR A 16 0.94 7.70 -6.73
N THR A 17 0.29 7.55 -7.88
CA THR A 17 -0.49 8.62 -8.53
C THR A 17 -1.98 8.49 -8.22
N TYR A 18 -2.68 9.63 -8.24
CA TYR A 18 -4.13 9.66 -8.12
C TYR A 18 -4.81 8.91 -9.27
N ASP A 19 -4.32 9.08 -10.50
CA ASP A 19 -4.88 8.43 -11.68
C ASP A 19 -4.76 6.91 -11.61
N ALA A 20 -3.65 6.38 -11.09
CA ALA A 20 -3.49 4.94 -10.86
C ALA A 20 -4.50 4.43 -9.82
N PHE A 21 -4.70 5.17 -8.71
CA PHE A 21 -5.72 4.83 -7.71
C PHE A 21 -7.12 4.81 -8.31
N ILE A 22 -7.52 5.85 -9.05
CA ILE A 22 -8.83 5.92 -9.69
C ILE A 22 -9.01 4.81 -10.74
N THR A 23 -7.96 4.50 -11.50
CA THR A 23 -7.98 3.41 -12.48
C THR A 23 -8.17 2.07 -11.80
N ALA A 24 -7.47 1.80 -10.69
CA ALA A 24 -7.63 0.57 -9.91
C ALA A 24 -9.02 0.48 -9.26
N ALA A 25 -9.51 1.58 -8.67
CA ALA A 25 -10.83 1.63 -8.02
C ALA A 25 -11.97 1.29 -8.99
N LYS A 26 -11.86 1.64 -10.28
CA LYS A 26 -12.84 1.27 -11.31
C LYS A 26 -12.99 -0.25 -11.51
N SER A 27 -11.99 -1.04 -11.16
CA SER A 27 -12.07 -2.51 -11.18
C SER A 27 -12.86 -3.09 -10.00
N PHE A 28 -13.13 -2.29 -8.97
CA PHE A 28 -13.87 -2.67 -7.77
C PHE A 28 -15.09 -1.73 -7.62
N PRO A 29 -16.14 -1.89 -8.43
CA PRO A 29 -17.20 -0.89 -8.58
C PRO A 29 -18.00 -0.61 -7.30
N THR A 30 -17.93 -1.48 -6.30
CA THR A 30 -18.58 -1.33 -4.98
C THR A 30 -17.70 -0.63 -3.93
N PHE A 31 -16.40 -0.45 -4.21
CA PHE A 31 -15.44 0.19 -3.31
C PHE A 31 -15.72 1.70 -3.24
N ALA A 32 -15.98 2.20 -2.03
CA ALA A 32 -16.33 3.59 -1.74
C ALA A 32 -17.58 4.10 -2.49
N THR A 33 -18.48 3.18 -2.88
CA THR A 33 -19.74 3.48 -3.58
C THR A 33 -20.93 2.76 -2.95
N THR A 34 -20.73 2.09 -1.80
CA THR A 34 -21.76 1.32 -1.09
C THR A 34 -22.21 2.06 0.17
N GLY A 35 -23.51 2.31 0.28
CA GLY A 35 -24.11 3.00 1.43
C GLY A 35 -24.22 4.51 1.26
N ASP A 36 -24.28 5.25 2.38
CA ASP A 36 -24.35 6.71 2.36
C ASP A 36 -22.97 7.36 2.18
N THR A 37 -22.96 8.67 1.97
CA THR A 37 -21.72 9.44 1.75
C THR A 37 -20.72 9.30 2.89
N ASP A 38 -21.19 9.22 4.13
CA ASP A 38 -20.32 9.07 5.30
C ASP A 38 -19.69 7.67 5.37
N THR A 39 -20.43 6.64 4.98
CA THR A 39 -19.92 5.27 4.85
C THR A 39 -18.87 5.17 3.75
N CYS A 40 -19.13 5.74 2.57
CA CYS A 40 -18.14 5.78 1.48
C CYS A 40 -16.86 6.52 1.87
N LYS A 41 -16.98 7.68 2.55
CA LYS A 41 -15.81 8.41 3.08
C LYS A 41 -15.07 7.61 4.15
N ARG A 42 -15.78 6.88 5.00
CA ARG A 42 -15.19 6.02 6.04
C ARG A 42 -14.43 4.84 5.44
N GLU A 43 -14.95 4.24 4.38
CA GLU A 43 -14.26 3.17 3.64
C GLU A 43 -12.95 3.68 3.02
N LEU A 44 -12.98 4.85 2.36
CA LEU A 44 -11.75 5.48 1.86
C LEU A 44 -10.76 5.79 2.98
N ALA A 45 -11.24 6.36 4.09
CA ALA A 45 -10.39 6.68 5.24
C ALA A 45 -9.76 5.42 5.86
N ALA A 46 -10.51 4.33 5.97
CA ALA A 46 -10.01 3.05 6.48
C ALA A 46 -8.99 2.44 5.52
N PHE A 47 -9.29 2.41 4.22
CA PHE A 47 -8.37 1.92 3.18
C PHE A 47 -7.05 2.69 3.20
N PHE A 48 -7.11 4.02 3.12
CA PHE A 48 -5.91 4.85 3.16
C PHE A 48 -5.22 4.82 4.51
N GLY A 49 -5.94 4.66 5.62
CA GLY A 49 -5.35 4.52 6.95
C GLY A 49 -4.50 3.26 7.06
N GLN A 50 -5.06 2.10 6.71
CA GLN A 50 -4.35 0.82 6.73
C GLN A 50 -3.18 0.81 5.76
N THR A 51 -3.41 1.18 4.50
CA THR A 51 -2.33 1.18 3.49
C THR A 51 -1.25 2.23 3.76
N SER A 52 -1.58 3.34 4.44
CA SER A 52 -0.57 4.29 4.92
C SER A 52 0.29 3.71 6.02
N HIS A 53 -0.27 2.89 6.91
CA HIS A 53 0.51 2.19 7.93
C HIS A 53 1.51 1.22 7.30
N GLU A 54 1.05 0.37 6.39
CA GLU A 54 1.87 -0.63 5.67
C GLU A 54 3.04 -0.01 4.89
N THR A 55 2.91 1.26 4.50
CA THR A 55 3.89 1.95 3.65
C THR A 55 4.51 3.17 4.32
N THR A 56 4.38 3.31 5.64
CA THR A 56 4.76 4.53 6.36
C THR A 56 6.27 4.74 6.39
N GLY A 57 6.69 5.98 6.19
CA GLY A 57 8.04 6.46 6.51
C GLY A 57 8.07 7.35 7.75
N GLY A 58 6.97 7.44 8.51
CA GLY A 58 6.83 8.37 9.63
C GLY A 58 7.51 7.88 10.92
N TRP A 59 8.19 8.79 11.61
CA TRP A 59 8.77 8.61 12.95
C TRP A 59 8.13 9.60 13.95
N ASP A 60 8.43 9.49 15.26
CA ASP A 60 7.75 10.28 16.31
C ASP A 60 7.77 11.80 16.02
N ASP A 61 8.92 12.34 15.64
CA ASP A 61 9.12 13.77 15.36
C ASP A 61 9.14 14.10 13.86
N ALA A 62 8.45 13.30 13.03
CA ALA A 62 8.41 13.57 11.59
C ALA A 62 7.74 14.93 11.31
N PRO A 63 8.24 15.73 10.34
CA PRO A 63 7.62 17.01 9.99
C PRO A 63 6.12 16.88 9.72
N GLY A 64 5.31 17.64 10.47
CA GLY A 64 3.85 17.60 10.42
C GLY A 64 3.19 16.37 11.07
N GLY A 65 3.97 15.49 11.69
CA GLY A 65 3.53 14.29 12.41
C GLY A 65 3.56 13.01 11.58
N ARG A 66 3.78 11.87 12.25
CA ARG A 66 3.97 10.55 11.60
C ARG A 66 2.88 10.12 10.62
N PHE A 67 1.64 10.54 10.82
CA PHE A 67 0.51 10.11 9.99
C PHE A 67 0.47 10.79 8.61
N LEU A 68 1.33 11.79 8.37
CA LEU A 68 1.46 12.44 7.06
C LEU A 68 2.43 11.71 6.11
N TRP A 69 3.05 10.63 6.57
CA TRP A 69 4.15 9.92 5.89
C TRP A 69 3.74 8.54 5.37
N GLY A 70 2.44 8.31 5.15
CA GLY A 70 1.97 7.13 4.41
C GLY A 70 2.41 7.16 2.95
N TYR A 71 2.47 5.98 2.32
CA TYR A 71 2.86 5.80 0.92
C TYR A 71 4.31 6.22 0.63
N TYR A 72 5.20 6.07 1.62
CA TYR A 72 6.63 6.36 1.53
C TYR A 72 7.43 5.21 0.89
N PHE A 73 7.02 3.97 1.14
CA PHE A 73 7.63 2.76 0.58
C PHE A 73 6.69 2.08 -0.42
N VAL A 74 7.26 1.45 -1.45
CA VAL A 74 6.52 0.65 -2.45
C VAL A 74 6.72 -0.86 -2.23
N LYS A 75 7.80 -1.25 -1.56
CA LYS A 75 8.18 -2.64 -1.31
C LYS A 75 8.79 -2.78 0.07
N GLU A 76 8.73 -3.98 0.60
CA GLU A 76 9.33 -4.35 1.87
C GLU A 76 10.82 -4.01 1.90
N VAL A 77 11.25 -3.46 3.03
CA VAL A 77 12.66 -3.15 3.28
C VAL A 77 13.29 -4.35 3.99
N ASN A 78 14.41 -4.83 3.46
CA ASN A 78 15.17 -5.97 4.00
C ASN A 78 14.33 -7.26 4.20
N PRO A 79 13.72 -7.80 3.14
CA PRO A 79 12.88 -8.98 3.27
C PRO A 79 13.65 -10.20 3.76
N ALA A 80 13.08 -10.89 4.76
CA ALA A 80 13.70 -12.04 5.43
C ALA A 80 13.82 -13.30 4.55
N GLY A 81 13.11 -13.34 3.41
CA GLY A 81 13.16 -14.47 2.49
C GLY A 81 12.47 -14.18 1.16
N ASP A 82 12.11 -15.25 0.46
CA ASP A 82 11.41 -15.18 -0.83
C ASP A 82 9.90 -15.28 -0.68
N TYR A 83 9.39 -15.52 0.53
CA TYR A 83 7.95 -15.65 0.83
C TYR A 83 7.26 -16.69 -0.07
N CYS A 84 7.99 -17.75 -0.42
CA CYS A 84 7.47 -18.86 -1.20
C CYS A 84 6.97 -19.97 -0.27
N ASP A 85 5.66 -20.07 -0.12
CA ASP A 85 5.03 -21.13 0.66
C ASP A 85 5.12 -22.48 -0.07
N GLN A 86 5.86 -23.42 0.50
CA GLN A 86 6.00 -24.77 -0.05
C GLN A 86 4.70 -25.59 0.09
N GLY A 87 3.80 -25.22 1.00
CA GLY A 87 2.53 -25.92 1.23
C GLY A 87 1.49 -25.72 0.13
N SER A 88 1.55 -24.60 -0.60
CA SER A 88 0.57 -24.23 -1.62
C SER A 88 1.01 -24.47 -3.07
N GLN A 89 2.14 -25.16 -3.30
CA GLN A 89 2.74 -25.32 -4.64
C GLN A 89 1.82 -25.97 -5.70
N THR A 90 0.82 -26.75 -5.29
CA THR A 90 -0.16 -27.34 -6.22
C THR A 90 -1.14 -26.32 -6.78
N GLN A 91 -1.50 -25.31 -6.00
CA GLN A 91 -2.45 -24.27 -6.41
C GLN A 91 -1.73 -22.99 -6.87
N TRP A 92 -0.66 -22.62 -6.17
CA TRP A 92 0.11 -21.39 -6.34
C TRP A 92 1.61 -21.70 -6.42
N PRO A 93 2.07 -22.40 -7.48
CA PRO A 93 3.47 -22.73 -7.63
C PRO A 93 4.34 -21.47 -7.69
N CYS A 94 5.46 -21.49 -6.96
CA CYS A 94 6.40 -20.37 -7.00
C CYS A 94 7.17 -20.38 -8.32
N ALA A 95 7.13 -19.25 -9.03
CA ALA A 95 7.88 -19.10 -10.26
C ALA A 95 9.38 -19.03 -9.97
N PRO A 96 10.24 -19.77 -10.71
CA PRO A 96 11.68 -19.76 -10.50
C PRO A 96 12.28 -18.35 -10.52
N GLY A 97 13.11 -18.04 -9.51
CA GLY A 97 13.78 -16.74 -9.37
C GLY A 97 12.86 -15.58 -8.98
N LYS A 98 11.58 -15.83 -8.68
CA LYS A 98 10.65 -14.82 -8.16
C LYS A 98 10.63 -14.84 -6.63
N ARG A 99 10.35 -13.66 -6.06
CA ARG A 99 10.26 -13.41 -4.62
C ARG A 99 8.93 -12.72 -4.34
N TYR A 100 8.23 -13.11 -3.29
CA TYR A 100 6.87 -12.68 -2.94
C TYR A 100 6.83 -11.82 -1.68
N TYR A 101 7.93 -11.11 -1.36
CA TYR A 101 7.93 -10.13 -0.26
C TYR A 101 6.93 -9.00 -0.49
N GLY A 102 6.63 -8.26 0.58
CA GLY A 102 5.62 -7.21 0.61
C GLY A 102 5.77 -6.19 -0.52
N ARG A 103 4.69 -5.98 -1.29
CA ARG A 103 4.63 -4.98 -2.36
C ARG A 103 3.31 -4.21 -2.38
N GLY A 104 3.39 -2.97 -2.85
CA GLY A 104 2.25 -2.11 -3.04
C GLY A 104 1.64 -1.60 -1.72
N PRO A 105 0.47 -0.93 -1.80
CA PRO A 105 -0.14 -0.24 -0.67
C PRO A 105 -0.48 -1.14 0.53
N ILE A 106 -0.77 -2.42 0.29
CA ILE A 106 -1.15 -3.38 1.33
C ILE A 106 -0.02 -4.34 1.69
N GLN A 107 1.21 -4.10 1.18
CA GLN A 107 2.36 -5.00 1.34
C GLN A 107 2.01 -6.48 1.09
N LEU A 108 1.36 -6.77 -0.03
CA LEU A 108 0.94 -8.13 -0.38
C LEU A 108 2.15 -9.07 -0.41
N SER A 109 2.03 -10.21 0.30
CA SER A 109 3.04 -11.27 0.40
C SER A 109 2.41 -12.66 0.43
#